data_AF-A0A2V9PJA0-F1
#
_entry.id   AF-A0A2V9PJA0-F1
#
_cell.length_a   1.000
_cell.length_b   1.000
_cell.length_c   1.000
_cell.angle_alpha   90.00
_cell.angle_beta   90.00
_cell.angle_gamma   90.00
#
_symmetry.space_group_name_H-M   'P 1'
#
loop_
_entity.id
_entity.type
_entity.pdbx_description
1 polymer ?
#
loop_
_entity_poly.entity_id
_entity_poly.type
_entity_poly.pdbx_seq_one_letter_code
_entity_poly.pdbx_strand_id
1 'polypeptide(L)'
;MKSLLLATLSLCFVVNVVALTPHVCHLVPCKIQPAGGAGLTTMLGTVQDGDNLRFITDQRAWNVDNPKTLEDHEGHYVRVRAHVYPNKDSIHITEVNLPTAAETRKDDIK
;
A
#
# COMPACT_ATOMS: atom_id res chain seq x y z
N MET A 1 32.17 12.70 -46.94
CA MET A 1 33.30 12.80 -45.99
C MET A 1 33.06 13.96 -45.05
N LYS A 2 33.21 13.73 -43.74
CA LYS A 2 33.21 14.71 -42.61
C LYS A 2 31.78 15.14 -42.19
N SER A 3 31.27 14.96 -40.97
CA SER A 3 31.84 14.64 -39.65
C SER A 3 30.71 14.00 -38.81
N LEU A 4 30.87 12.78 -38.31
CA LEU A 4 31.19 12.44 -36.92
C LEU A 4 30.32 13.09 -35.81
N LEU A 5 29.51 12.22 -35.19
CA LEU A 5 29.44 11.90 -33.76
C LEU A 5 28.82 12.90 -32.74
N LEU A 6 27.88 12.31 -31.96
CA LEU A 6 27.66 12.46 -30.51
C LEU A 6 27.08 13.78 -29.98
N ALA A 7 25.79 13.73 -29.59
CA ALA A 7 25.37 13.96 -28.20
C ALA A 7 23.85 13.73 -28.07
N THR A 8 23.51 12.48 -27.77
CA THR A 8 22.19 12.03 -27.35
C THR A 8 21.84 12.57 -25.96
N LEU A 9 20.56 12.91 -25.78
CA LEU A 9 19.82 12.81 -24.52
C LEU A 9 20.26 13.77 -23.39
N SER A 10 19.93 15.06 -23.50
CA SER A 10 20.01 15.99 -22.37
C SER A 10 18.62 16.33 -21.82
N LEU A 11 18.16 15.43 -20.95
CA LEU A 11 17.50 15.73 -19.68
C LEU A 11 16.21 16.56 -19.70
N CYS A 12 15.11 15.94 -20.12
CA CYS A 12 13.79 16.25 -19.56
C CYS A 12 13.72 15.69 -18.14
N PHE A 13 13.60 16.53 -17.12
CA PHE A 13 12.71 16.29 -15.97
C PHE A 13 12.50 17.63 -15.25
N VAL A 14 11.33 18.22 -15.53
CA VAL A 14 10.77 19.36 -14.82
C VAL A 14 10.61 19.01 -13.33
N VAL A 15 11.14 19.88 -12.48
CA VAL A 15 11.06 19.82 -11.03
C VAL A 15 9.59 19.97 -10.60
N ASN A 16 8.93 18.89 -10.24
CA ASN A 16 7.64 18.96 -9.55
C ASN A 16 7.92 19.08 -8.05
N VAL A 17 7.88 20.31 -7.54
CA VAL A 17 7.80 20.57 -6.11
C VAL A 17 6.38 20.23 -5.65
N VAL A 18 6.18 19.03 -5.12
CA VAL A 18 4.96 18.72 -4.35
C VAL A 18 5.21 19.19 -2.92
N ALA A 19 4.63 20.34 -2.60
CA ALA A 19 4.46 20.79 -1.22
C ALA A 19 3.45 19.85 -0.55
N LEU A 20 3.93 18.94 0.30
CA LEU A 20 3.05 18.17 1.19
C LEU A 20 2.58 19.11 2.31
N THR A 21 1.45 19.76 2.11
CA THR A 21 0.67 20.29 3.23
C THR A 21 0.11 19.12 4.04
N PRO A 22 0.16 19.12 5.38
CA PRO A 22 -0.58 18.14 6.16
C PRO A 22 -2.09 18.41 6.00
N HIS A 23 -2.70 17.69 5.06
CA HIS A 23 -4.14 17.48 4.97
C HIS A 23 -4.63 17.00 6.34
N VAL A 24 -5.31 17.91 7.03
CA VAL A 24 -6.11 17.65 8.22
C VAL A 24 -7.05 16.48 7.90
N CYS A 25 -6.81 15.35 8.55
CA CYS A 25 -7.67 14.17 8.50
C CYS A 25 -9.07 14.53 9.03
N HIS A 26 -10.01 14.82 8.14
CA HIS A 26 -11.42 14.90 8.48
C HIS A 26 -12.05 13.51 8.48
N LEU A 27 -12.52 13.11 9.67
CA LEU A 27 -13.76 12.34 9.90
C LEU A 27 -13.85 10.87 9.42
N VAL A 28 -12.99 10.01 9.93
CA VAL A 28 -13.30 8.61 10.31
C VAL A 28 -12.40 8.32 11.51
N PRO A 29 -12.75 7.49 12.52
CA PRO A 29 -11.79 7.14 13.57
C PRO A 29 -10.67 6.29 12.95
N CYS A 30 -9.74 6.94 12.27
CA CYS A 30 -8.41 6.44 12.05
C CYS A 30 -7.84 6.32 13.44
N LYS A 31 -7.79 5.09 13.95
CA LYS A 31 -7.04 4.80 15.16
C LYS A 31 -5.60 5.21 14.86
N ILE A 32 -5.27 6.44 15.27
CA ILE A 32 -3.90 6.91 15.44
C ILE A 32 -3.27 5.92 16.41
N GLN A 33 -2.29 5.17 15.93
CA GLN A 33 -1.37 4.41 16.76
C GLN A 33 0.06 4.60 16.26
N PRO A 34 1.04 4.54 17.17
CA PRO A 34 1.85 5.70 17.55
C PRO A 34 3.16 5.80 16.77
N ALA A 35 3.75 7.00 16.81
CA ALA A 35 5.12 7.23 16.41
C ALA A 35 6.08 6.30 17.20
N GLY A 36 6.85 5.48 16.49
CA GLY A 36 7.97 4.71 17.04
C GLY A 36 7.62 3.29 17.50
N GLY A 37 7.42 2.39 16.53
CA GLY A 37 7.28 0.95 16.75
C GLY A 37 6.29 0.37 15.74
N ALA A 38 6.61 -0.77 15.14
CA ALA A 38 5.73 -1.46 14.19
C ALA A 38 4.47 -1.96 14.93
N GLY A 39 3.51 -1.06 15.15
CA GLY A 39 2.26 -1.36 15.83
C GLY A 39 1.43 -2.35 15.01
N LEU A 40 0.87 -3.35 15.68
CA LEU A 40 -0.05 -4.29 15.07
C LEU A 40 -1.33 -3.55 14.66
N THR A 41 -1.58 -3.47 13.36
CA THR A 41 -2.69 -2.70 12.77
C THR A 41 -3.64 -3.64 12.04
N THR A 42 -4.93 -3.31 12.01
CA THR A 42 -5.94 -4.02 11.19
C THR A 42 -6.19 -3.24 9.91
N MET A 43 -6.17 -3.91 8.76
CA MET A 43 -6.33 -3.31 7.45
C MET A 43 -7.31 -4.14 6.60
N LEU A 44 -8.02 -3.47 5.71
CA LEU A 44 -8.89 -4.09 4.71
C LEU A 44 -8.31 -3.81 3.33
N GLY A 45 -8.44 -4.79 2.43
CA GLY A 45 -7.86 -4.66 1.10
C GLY A 45 -7.94 -5.95 0.30
N THR A 46 -7.60 -5.84 -0.97
CA THR A 46 -7.58 -6.96 -1.92
C THR A 46 -6.18 -7.52 -2.04
N VAL A 47 -6.06 -8.85 -2.02
CA VAL A 47 -4.80 -9.52 -2.37
C VAL A 47 -4.66 -9.50 -3.89
N GLN A 48 -3.56 -8.97 -4.39
CA GLN A 48 -3.26 -9.01 -5.81
C GLN A 48 -2.83 -10.42 -6.22
N ASP A 49 -3.48 -10.95 -7.26
CA ASP A 49 -3.10 -12.17 -7.98
C ASP A 49 -1.84 -11.93 -8.83
N GLY A 50 -0.92 -12.90 -8.82
CA GLY A 50 0.28 -12.94 -9.68
C GLY A 50 1.60 -13.19 -8.94
N ASP A 51 2.72 -13.06 -9.66
CA ASP A 51 4.07 -13.46 -9.20
C ASP A 51 4.57 -12.74 -7.93
N ASN A 52 3.99 -11.57 -7.60
CA ASN A 52 4.36 -10.80 -6.40
C ASN A 52 3.10 -10.46 -5.61
N LEU A 53 2.80 -11.28 -4.60
CA LEU A 53 1.68 -11.07 -3.69
C LEU A 53 1.82 -9.72 -2.97
N ARG A 54 0.91 -8.81 -3.32
CA ARG A 54 0.76 -7.49 -2.70
C ARG A 54 -0.61 -7.35 -2.06
N PHE A 55 -0.65 -6.58 -0.98
CA PHE A 55 -1.89 -6.24 -0.32
C PHE A 55 -2.32 -4.83 -0.70
N ILE A 56 -3.43 -4.71 -1.41
CA ILE A 56 -3.92 -3.46 -1.98
C ILE A 56 -4.99 -2.88 -1.07
N THR A 57 -4.69 -1.76 -0.43
CA THR A 57 -5.67 -0.94 0.29
C THR A 57 -6.08 0.25 -0.54
N ASP A 58 -7.16 0.92 -0.14
CA ASP A 58 -7.62 2.18 -0.74
C ASP A 58 -6.54 3.26 -0.85
N GLN A 59 -5.60 3.28 0.11
CA GLN A 59 -4.59 4.32 0.20
C GLN A 59 -3.34 3.97 -0.59
N ARG A 60 -2.92 2.70 -0.55
CA ARG A 60 -1.71 2.20 -1.23
C ARG A 60 -1.63 0.68 -1.31
N ALA A 61 -0.73 0.23 -2.18
CA ALA A 61 -0.27 -1.14 -2.26
C ALA A 61 0.89 -1.39 -1.28
N TRP A 62 0.88 -2.54 -0.62
CA TRP A 62 1.90 -2.96 0.33
C TRP A 62 2.62 -4.21 -0.16
N ASN A 63 3.94 -4.23 0.01
CA ASN A 63 4.71 -5.46 -0.10
C ASN A 63 4.43 -6.35 1.12
N VAL A 64 4.32 -7.66 0.91
CA VAL A 64 4.03 -8.61 1.98
C VAL A 64 5.30 -9.38 2.31
N ASP A 65 5.82 -9.18 3.52
CA ASP A 65 7.09 -9.80 3.96
C ASP A 65 6.95 -11.33 4.16
N ASN A 66 5.71 -11.82 4.27
CA ASN A 66 5.35 -13.23 4.42
C ASN A 66 4.25 -13.65 3.42
N PRO A 67 4.56 -13.68 2.13
CA PRO A 67 3.57 -13.84 1.05
C PRO A 67 2.78 -15.14 1.14
N LYS A 68 3.39 -16.22 1.68
CA LYS A 68 2.75 -17.52 1.91
C LYS A 68 1.44 -17.47 2.72
N THR A 69 1.22 -16.40 3.49
CA THR A 69 -0.01 -16.22 4.26
C THR A 69 -1.21 -15.75 3.42
N LEU A 70 -0.97 -15.38 2.16
CA LEU A 70 -1.98 -14.84 1.26
C LEU A 70 -2.20 -15.70 -0.01
N GLU A 71 -1.46 -16.79 -0.21
CA GLU A 71 -1.58 -17.66 -1.39
C GLU A 71 -3.02 -18.18 -1.59
N ASP A 72 -3.70 -18.55 -0.50
CA ASP A 72 -5.10 -19.00 -0.55
C ASP A 72 -6.13 -17.85 -0.57
N HIS A 73 -5.66 -16.61 -0.70
CA HIS A 73 -6.48 -15.40 -0.61
C HIS A 73 -6.32 -14.47 -1.81
N GLU A 74 -5.62 -14.90 -2.86
CA GLU A 74 -5.41 -14.15 -4.09
C GLU A 74 -6.74 -13.72 -4.75
N GLY A 75 -6.79 -12.47 -5.20
CA GLY A 75 -8.00 -11.88 -5.80
C GLY A 75 -9.13 -11.56 -4.81
N HIS A 76 -9.01 -11.95 -3.54
CA HIS A 76 -10.05 -11.74 -2.54
C HIS A 76 -9.84 -10.45 -1.73
N TYR A 77 -10.96 -9.80 -1.39
CA TYR A 77 -10.99 -8.71 -0.41
C TYR A 77 -11.03 -9.31 1.00
N VAL A 78 -9.99 -9.04 1.78
CA VAL A 78 -9.75 -9.66 3.09
C VAL A 78 -9.42 -8.62 4.15
N ARG A 79 -9.63 -9.02 5.41
CA ARG A 79 -9.23 -8.27 6.60
C ARG A 79 -7.94 -8.87 7.16
N VAL A 80 -6.87 -8.10 7.18
CA VAL A 80 -5.57 -8.54 7.72
C VAL A 80 -5.24 -7.83 9.01
N ARG A 81 -4.55 -8.53 9.91
CA ARG A 81 -3.77 -7.90 10.99
C ARG A 81 -2.31 -8.02 10.64
N ALA A 82 -1.59 -6.90 10.70
CA ALA A 82 -0.20 -6.85 10.28
C ALA A 82 0.62 -5.84 11.06
N HIS A 83 1.91 -6.13 11.19
CA HIS A 83 2.91 -5.14 11.54
C HIS A 83 3.22 -4.31 10.31
N VAL A 84 3.09 -2.99 10.44
CA VAL A 84 3.25 -2.05 9.33
C VAL A 84 4.65 -1.43 9.37
N TYR A 85 5.38 -1.52 8.27
CA TYR A 85 6.69 -0.89 8.10
C TYR A 85 6.59 0.21 7.03
N PRO A 86 6.08 1.41 7.39
CA PRO A 86 5.76 2.44 6.41
C PRO A 86 6.98 2.89 5.60
N ASN A 87 8.15 2.95 6.23
CA ASN A 87 9.41 3.35 5.59
C ASN A 87 9.94 2.34 4.56
N LYS A 88 9.45 1.10 4.58
CA LYS A 88 9.84 0.01 3.66
C LYS A 88 8.72 -0.32 2.67
N ASP A 89 7.57 0.35 2.80
CA ASP A 89 6.33 0.01 2.10
C ASP A 89 5.95 -1.48 2.21
N SER A 90 6.26 -2.09 3.36
CA SER A 90 6.01 -3.50 3.63
C SER A 90 5.15 -3.72 4.86
N ILE A 91 4.48 -4.87 4.89
CA ILE A 91 3.72 -5.37 6.02
C ILE A 91 4.11 -6.82 6.31
N HIS A 92 4.10 -7.18 7.59
CA HIS A 92 4.20 -8.57 8.03
C HIS A 92 2.85 -8.99 8.63
N ILE A 93 2.15 -9.88 7.93
CA ILE A 93 0.80 -10.31 8.27
C ILE A 93 0.85 -11.34 9.39
N THR A 94 0.05 -11.14 10.43
CA THR A 94 -0.09 -12.09 11.54
C THR A 94 -1.38 -12.89 11.46
N GLU A 95 -2.41 -12.35 10.81
CA GLU A 95 -3.74 -12.95 10.76
C GLU A 95 -4.50 -12.48 9.51
N VAL A 96 -5.20 -13.40 8.85
CA VAL A 96 -6.11 -13.11 7.73
C VAL A 96 -7.51 -13.60 8.10
N ASN A 97 -8.51 -12.76 7.88
CA ASN A 97 -9.90 -13.06 8.12
C ASN A 97 -10.77 -12.54 6.97
N LEU A 98 -11.96 -13.12 6.84
CA LEU A 98 -12.99 -12.51 6.01
C LEU A 98 -13.46 -11.18 6.62
N PRO A 99 -13.73 -10.16 5.81
CA PRO A 99 -14.36 -8.93 6.27
C PRO A 99 -15.74 -9.23 6.83
N THR A 100 -16.12 -8.50 7.88
CA THR A 100 -17.49 -8.57 8.39
C THR A 100 -18.45 -7.86 7.43
N ALA A 101 -19.73 -8.25 7.41
CA ALA A 101 -20.74 -7.59 6.58
C ALA A 101 -20.82 -6.07 6.79
N ALA A 102 -20.53 -5.61 8.02
CA ALA A 102 -20.48 -4.19 8.35
C ALA A 102 -19.27 -3.47 7.75
N GLU A 103 -18.14 -4.16 7.58
CA GLU A 103 -16.94 -3.63 6.91
C GLU A 103 -17.13 -3.61 5.39
N THR A 104 -17.65 -4.68 4.79
CA THR A 104 -17.93 -4.75 3.35
C THR A 104 -18.94 -3.68 2.91
N ARG A 105 -20.02 -3.47 3.68
CA ARG A 105 -21.01 -2.43 3.34
C ARG A 105 -20.42 -1.01 3.40
N LYS A 106 -19.41 -0.78 4.23
CA LYS A 106 -18.75 0.54 4.31
C LYS A 106 -17.87 0.80 3.09
N ASP A 107 -17.26 -0.25 2.55
CA ASP A 107 -16.43 -0.19 1.35
C ASP A 107 -17.28 0.15 0.11
N ASP A 108 -18.45 -0.49 -0.04
CA ASP A 108 -19.37 -0.29 -1.18
C ASP A 108 -20.04 1.10 -1.24
N ILE A 109 -20.05 1.85 -0.12
CA ILE A 109 -20.67 3.19 -0.04
C ILE A 109 -19.68 4.32 -0.39
N LYS A 110 -18.40 4.00 -0.63
CA LYS A 110 -17.33 4.97 -0.84
C LYS A 110 -17.17 5.37 -2.31
#